data_AF-A0A7Z9GXR0-F1
#
_entry.id   AF-A0A7Z9GXR0-F1
#
_cell.length_a   1.000
_cell.length_b   1.000
_cell.length_c   1.000
_cell.angle_alpha   90.00
_cell.angle_beta   90.00
_cell.angle_gamma   90.00
#
_symmetry.space_group_name_H-M   'P 1'
#
loop_
_entity.id
_entity.type
_entity.pdbx_description
1 polymer ?
#
loop_
_entity_poly.entity_id
_entity_poly.type
_entity_poly.pdbx_seq_one_letter_code
_entity_poly.pdbx_strand_id
1 'polypeptide(L)'
;MSDFYNFLSSRLEQQGFSTEDTLVSFLPLVRDVIAAHAQGRVAPLRGLDQLHVEGSEIWFEQDACSDIKMKLSTVESQLAELRAPLDVVGKYEEDGSAKSCAEVGQEKLPIGEVGQEIEGPVFLPNYVCWEHELDHHDPLTDVFSLGMILASLACGLDFSNPADLEAFVEHRDNLFALNAERMTPTTDGSGGGTKWPQLHPVVARAIHRMTELDRAERVQDLTTLLNSLENFRYAEVDFEFDLAQVKGFGSEDLVSKRQIVMAKLQKRLFEISRRNRLLNFRETMQNVDLTLASVPLTHDVSKIRAKQLFTSDDRLQKLIVSEKPFSLNRHLNFSEALYLPVILDRIRKDVRRDEAEYGFSQLRLVTCFL
;
A
#
# COMPACT_ATOMS: atom_id res chain seq x y z
N MET A 1 -22.92 15.94 -17.49
CA MET A 1 -21.56 15.36 -17.54
C MET A 1 -20.71 16.21 -16.62
N SER A 2 -20.10 15.61 -15.60
CA SER A 2 -19.30 16.33 -14.61
C SER A 2 -17.99 16.84 -15.21
N ASP A 3 -17.41 17.87 -14.61
CA ASP A 3 -16.11 18.42 -15.01
C ASP A 3 -15.01 17.35 -14.89
N PHE A 4 -15.09 16.53 -13.84
CA PHE A 4 -14.21 15.39 -13.63
C PHE A 4 -14.27 14.38 -14.79
N TYR A 5 -15.46 14.04 -15.29
CA TYR A 5 -15.59 13.09 -16.39
C TYR A 5 -14.87 13.59 -17.64
N ASN A 6 -15.08 14.86 -18.00
CA ASN A 6 -14.41 15.48 -19.14
C ASN A 6 -12.88 15.49 -18.95
N PHE A 7 -12.41 15.78 -17.74
CA PHE A 7 -10.99 15.74 -17.39
C PHE A 7 -10.41 14.34 -17.56
N LEU A 8 -11.07 13.32 -17.00
CA LEU A 8 -10.68 11.92 -17.12
C LEU A 8 -10.61 11.51 -18.59
N SER A 9 -11.70 11.66 -19.36
CA SER A 9 -11.75 11.26 -20.77
C SER A 9 -10.65 11.93 -21.60
N SER A 10 -10.43 13.23 -21.41
CA SER A 10 -9.38 13.97 -22.14
C SER A 10 -7.98 13.42 -21.88
N ARG A 11 -7.73 12.89 -20.67
CA ARG A 11 -6.44 12.31 -20.27
C ARG A 11 -6.30 10.86 -20.71
N LEU A 12 -7.39 10.08 -20.68
CA LEU A 12 -7.45 8.72 -21.24
C LEU A 12 -7.08 8.73 -22.73
N GLU A 13 -7.53 9.74 -23.49
CA GLU A 13 -7.26 9.88 -24.93
C GLU A 13 -5.80 10.24 -25.27
N GLN A 14 -5.09 10.97 -24.40
CA GLN A 14 -3.75 11.47 -24.70
C GLN A 14 -2.64 10.45 -24.39
N GLN A 15 -2.48 10.08 -23.11
CA GLN A 15 -1.37 9.23 -22.63
C GLN A 15 -1.59 8.64 -21.23
N GLY A 16 -2.76 8.86 -20.61
CA GLY A 16 -3.01 8.49 -19.22
C GLY A 16 -2.32 9.42 -18.21
N PHE A 17 -2.38 9.05 -16.93
CA PHE A 17 -1.73 9.79 -15.85
C PHE A 17 -0.44 9.13 -15.42
N SER A 18 0.64 9.91 -15.29
CA SER A 18 1.79 9.44 -14.52
C SER A 18 1.44 9.40 -13.03
N THR A 19 2.19 8.66 -12.22
CA THR A 19 1.99 8.66 -10.76
C THR A 19 2.05 10.07 -10.19
N GLU A 20 2.90 10.94 -10.73
CA GLU A 20 3.02 12.33 -10.27
C GLU A 20 1.80 13.14 -10.67
N ASP A 21 1.33 13.00 -11.91
CA ASP A 21 0.11 13.69 -12.37
C ASP A 21 -1.12 13.25 -11.56
N THR A 22 -1.28 11.94 -11.33
CA THR A 22 -2.35 11.39 -10.49
C THR A 22 -2.34 12.03 -9.11
N LEU A 23 -1.17 12.12 -8.47
CA LEU A 23 -1.06 12.67 -7.12
C LEU A 23 -1.25 14.19 -7.10
N VAL A 24 -0.73 14.91 -8.09
CA VAL A 24 -0.98 16.36 -8.21
C VAL A 24 -2.48 16.65 -8.32
N SER A 25 -3.22 15.83 -9.06
CA SER A 25 -4.67 15.98 -9.18
C SER A 25 -5.45 15.57 -7.94
N PHE A 26 -5.02 14.51 -7.28
CA PHE A 26 -5.77 13.87 -6.20
C PHE A 26 -5.50 14.46 -4.81
N LEU A 27 -4.27 14.87 -4.51
CA LEU A 27 -3.90 15.33 -3.16
C LEU A 27 -4.65 16.59 -2.68
N PRO A 28 -4.94 17.61 -3.53
CA PRO A 28 -5.77 18.74 -3.14
C PRO A 28 -7.16 18.30 -2.65
N LEU A 29 -7.83 17.42 -3.40
CA LEU A 29 -9.12 16.85 -3.03
C LEU A 29 -9.07 16.19 -1.65
N VAL A 30 -8.05 15.36 -1.38
CA VAL A 30 -7.89 14.70 -0.07
C VAL A 30 -7.74 15.72 1.06
N ARG A 31 -7.00 16.81 0.84
CA ARG A 31 -6.84 17.88 1.85
C ARG A 31 -8.16 18.58 2.12
N ASP A 32 -8.97 18.83 1.11
CA ASP A 32 -10.30 19.43 1.27
C ASP A 32 -11.25 18.51 2.04
N VAL A 33 -11.21 17.20 1.77
CA VAL A 33 -11.98 16.20 2.54
C VAL A 33 -11.54 16.18 4.02
N ILE A 34 -10.23 16.16 4.29
CA ILE A 34 -9.72 16.23 5.67
C ILE A 34 -10.18 17.51 6.36
N ALA A 35 -10.19 18.65 5.67
CA ALA A 35 -10.66 19.91 6.21
C ALA A 35 -12.16 19.88 6.52
N ALA A 36 -12.98 19.25 5.67
CA ALA A 36 -14.41 19.04 5.92
C ALA A 36 -14.65 18.14 7.14
N HIS A 37 -13.92 17.02 7.24
CA HIS A 37 -14.01 16.08 8.36
C HIS A 37 -13.61 16.73 9.68
N ALA A 38 -12.60 17.60 9.68
CA ALA A 38 -12.20 18.38 10.85
C ALA A 38 -13.30 19.33 11.36
N GLN A 39 -14.24 19.72 10.48
CA GLN A 39 -15.41 20.53 10.82
C GLN A 39 -16.63 19.67 11.20
N GLY A 40 -16.49 18.34 11.25
CA GLY A 40 -17.59 17.42 11.52
C GLY A 40 -18.58 17.26 10.36
N ARG A 41 -18.18 17.63 9.14
CA ARG A 41 -18.96 17.51 7.91
C ARG A 41 -18.34 16.44 7.00
N VAL A 42 -19.10 15.97 6.03
CA VAL A 42 -18.66 15.02 5.00
C VAL A 42 -18.62 15.68 3.64
N ALA A 43 -17.70 15.20 2.80
CA ALA A 43 -17.50 15.71 1.46
C ALA A 43 -18.63 15.26 0.52
N PRO A 44 -18.92 15.99 -0.56
CA PRO A 44 -19.99 15.65 -1.50
C PRO A 44 -19.61 14.52 -2.47
N LEU A 45 -19.10 13.40 -1.96
CA LEU A 45 -18.56 12.28 -2.75
C LEU A 45 -19.57 11.18 -3.04
N ARG A 46 -20.86 11.53 -3.15
CA ARG A 46 -21.89 10.65 -3.69
C ARG A 46 -21.95 10.81 -5.21
N GLY A 47 -21.00 10.18 -5.89
CA GLY A 47 -20.77 10.39 -7.32
C GLY A 47 -19.86 11.57 -7.61
N LEU A 48 -19.89 12.06 -8.86
CA LEU A 48 -18.92 13.02 -9.40
C LEU A 48 -19.47 14.42 -9.66
N ASP A 49 -20.77 14.64 -9.46
CA ASP A 49 -21.46 15.84 -9.96
C ASP A 49 -21.01 17.15 -9.30
N GLN A 50 -20.52 17.07 -8.06
CA GLN A 50 -20.06 18.24 -7.28
C GLN A 50 -18.53 18.41 -7.30
N LEU A 51 -17.83 17.63 -8.13
CA LEU A 51 -16.40 17.75 -8.32
C LEU A 51 -16.09 18.66 -9.50
N HIS A 52 -15.21 19.63 -9.24
CA HIS A 52 -14.69 20.56 -10.21
C HIS A 52 -13.22 20.29 -10.48
N VAL A 53 -12.76 20.70 -11.66
CA VAL A 53 -11.35 20.57 -12.05
C VAL A 53 -10.84 21.91 -12.53
N GLU A 54 -9.80 22.43 -11.89
CA GLU A 54 -9.09 23.63 -12.31
C GLU A 54 -7.65 23.27 -12.70
N GLY A 55 -7.35 23.37 -14.01
CA GLY A 55 -6.05 22.99 -14.56
C GLY A 55 -5.77 21.49 -14.45
N SER A 56 -5.20 21.07 -13.32
CA SER A 56 -4.97 19.66 -13.02
C SER A 56 -5.32 19.31 -11.57
N GLU A 57 -5.96 20.20 -10.83
CA GLU A 57 -6.35 19.97 -9.44
C GLU A 57 -7.86 19.69 -9.36
N ILE A 58 -8.24 18.66 -8.60
CA ILE A 58 -9.64 18.30 -8.35
C ILE A 58 -10.05 18.87 -6.99
N TRP A 59 -11.22 19.49 -6.93
CA TRP A 59 -11.73 20.13 -5.72
C TRP A 59 -13.27 20.12 -5.71
N PHE A 60 -13.88 20.51 -4.59
CA PHE A 60 -15.33 20.73 -4.47
C PHE A 60 -15.62 22.01 -3.67
N GLU A 61 -16.80 22.59 -3.87
CA GLU A 61 -17.22 23.77 -3.13
C GLU A 61 -17.50 23.45 -1.65
N GLN A 62 -16.93 24.23 -0.72
CA GLN A 62 -17.10 23.99 0.72
C GLN A 62 -18.55 24.11 1.22
N ASP A 63 -19.38 24.86 0.50
CA ASP A 63 -20.81 24.97 0.77
C ASP A 63 -21.58 23.69 0.44
N ALA A 64 -21.00 22.85 -0.43
CA ALA A 64 -21.56 21.59 -0.89
C ALA A 64 -21.33 20.42 0.10
N CYS A 65 -20.47 20.61 1.10
CA CYS A 65 -20.32 19.70 2.24
C CYS A 65 -21.68 19.42 2.90
N SER A 66 -21.86 18.22 3.44
CA SER A 66 -23.11 17.86 4.13
C SER A 66 -22.85 17.38 5.55
N ASP A 67 -23.90 17.33 6.37
CA ASP A 67 -23.80 16.79 7.72
C ASP A 67 -23.73 15.26 7.67
N ILE A 68 -23.03 14.67 8.64
CA ILE A 68 -22.89 13.22 8.77
C ILE A 68 -24.28 12.59 8.91
N LYS A 69 -24.57 11.58 8.08
CA LYS A 69 -25.79 10.77 8.17
C LYS A 69 -25.47 9.41 8.75
N MET A 70 -25.90 9.17 9.98
CA MET A 70 -25.58 7.93 10.71
C MET A 70 -26.73 6.92 10.67
N LYS A 71 -26.54 5.84 9.91
CA LYS A 71 -27.42 4.65 9.90
C LYS A 71 -26.61 3.37 10.17
N LEU A 72 -25.72 3.45 11.17
CA LEU A 72 -24.76 2.39 11.50
C LEU A 72 -25.43 1.03 11.74
N SER A 73 -26.58 0.97 12.42
CA SER A 73 -27.25 -0.30 12.70
C SER A 73 -27.64 -1.08 11.44
N THR A 74 -28.07 -0.37 10.39
CA THR A 74 -28.44 -0.97 9.10
C THR A 74 -27.20 -1.42 8.33
N VAL A 75 -26.13 -0.64 8.39
CA VAL A 75 -24.85 -0.98 7.78
C VAL A 75 -24.22 -2.20 8.46
N GLU A 76 -24.24 -2.24 9.79
CA GLU A 76 -23.71 -3.37 10.58
C GLU A 76 -24.52 -4.65 10.37
N SER A 77 -25.85 -4.56 10.21
CA SER A 77 -26.64 -5.76 9.90
C SER A 77 -26.28 -6.37 8.55
N GLN A 78 -25.97 -5.54 7.54
CA GLN A 78 -25.55 -6.02 6.23
C GLN A 78 -24.08 -6.49 6.22
N LEU A 79 -23.22 -5.93 7.08
CA LEU A 79 -21.83 -6.39 7.26
C LEU A 79 -21.73 -7.71 8.04
N ALA A 80 -22.76 -8.11 8.78
CA ALA A 80 -22.74 -9.31 9.60
C ALA A 80 -22.46 -10.58 8.77
N GLU A 81 -22.89 -10.60 7.51
CA GLU A 81 -22.62 -11.71 6.59
C GLU A 81 -21.15 -11.79 6.16
N LEU A 82 -20.48 -10.64 5.95
CA LEU A 82 -19.04 -10.60 5.67
C LEU A 82 -18.19 -11.00 6.87
N ARG A 83 -18.65 -10.69 8.09
CA ARG A 83 -17.91 -10.93 9.34
C ARG A 83 -18.21 -12.27 9.99
N ALA A 84 -18.74 -13.23 9.22
CA ALA A 84 -18.92 -14.58 9.72
C ALA A 84 -17.56 -15.12 10.26
N PRO A 85 -17.55 -15.85 11.39
CA PRO A 85 -16.31 -16.33 12.03
C PRO A 85 -15.49 -17.31 11.17
N LEU A 86 -16.02 -17.69 10.02
CA LEU A 86 -15.36 -18.47 8.98
C LEU A 86 -15.36 -17.59 7.73
N ASP A 87 -14.17 -17.21 7.28
CA ASP A 87 -13.98 -16.59 5.98
C ASP A 87 -14.26 -17.68 4.92
N VAL A 88 -15.36 -17.52 4.17
CA VAL A 88 -15.76 -18.48 3.14
C VAL A 88 -14.91 -18.19 1.91
N VAL A 89 -13.75 -18.86 1.82
CA VAL A 89 -12.80 -18.71 0.71
C VAL A 89 -13.35 -19.28 -0.62
N GLY A 90 -14.52 -19.94 -0.60
CA GLY A 90 -15.23 -20.39 -1.79
C GLY A 90 -16.47 -21.24 -1.49
N LYS A 91 -17.56 -20.98 -2.22
CA LYS A 91 -18.75 -21.83 -2.32
C LYS A 91 -18.63 -22.78 -3.50
N TYR A 92 -18.81 -24.08 -3.23
CA TYR A 92 -18.87 -25.12 -4.25
C TYR A 92 -20.31 -25.61 -4.39
N GLU A 93 -20.95 -25.33 -5.53
CA GLU A 93 -22.21 -25.97 -5.90
C GLU A 93 -21.90 -27.24 -6.69
N GLU A 94 -22.23 -28.39 -6.07
CA GLU A 94 -21.99 -29.71 -6.65
C GLU A 94 -23.20 -30.12 -7.51
N ASP A 95 -23.19 -29.74 -8.79
CA ASP A 95 -24.10 -30.35 -9.77
C ASP A 95 -23.66 -31.79 -10.01
N GLY A 96 -24.57 -32.74 -9.71
CA GLY A 96 -24.34 -34.17 -9.67
C GLY A 96 -24.06 -34.85 -11.02
N SER A 97 -23.12 -34.36 -11.82
CA SER A 97 -22.61 -35.06 -13.00
C SER A 97 -21.09 -34.91 -13.17
N ALA A 98 -20.41 -36.06 -13.05
CA ALA A 98 -19.09 -36.40 -13.57
C ALA A 98 -17.88 -35.48 -13.26
N LYS A 99 -17.02 -35.99 -12.36
CA LYS A 99 -15.59 -35.71 -12.15
C LYS A 99 -14.93 -34.83 -13.22
N SER A 100 -14.79 -33.54 -12.91
CA SER A 100 -13.62 -32.74 -13.28
C SER A 100 -13.04 -32.16 -12.00
N CYS A 101 -11.72 -32.19 -11.83
CA CYS A 101 -11.06 -31.34 -10.83
C CYS A 101 -11.32 -29.90 -11.27
N ALA A 102 -12.27 -29.24 -10.62
CA ALA A 102 -12.61 -27.86 -10.89
C ALA A 102 -11.59 -26.94 -10.21
N GLU A 103 -11.14 -25.94 -10.96
CA GLU A 103 -10.25 -24.87 -10.56
C GLU A 103 -10.82 -24.12 -9.34
N VAL A 104 -9.96 -23.74 -8.40
CA VAL A 104 -10.32 -22.86 -7.28
C VAL A 104 -10.55 -21.46 -7.84
N GLY A 105 -11.77 -21.19 -8.29
CA GLY A 105 -12.20 -19.85 -8.68
C GLY A 105 -12.22 -18.94 -7.45
N GLN A 106 -11.47 -17.85 -7.47
CA GLN A 106 -11.65 -16.75 -6.51
C GLN A 106 -13.12 -16.30 -6.60
N GLU A 107 -13.82 -16.21 -5.47
CA GLU A 107 -15.18 -15.64 -5.46
C GLU A 107 -15.10 -14.22 -6.03
N LYS A 108 -15.85 -13.97 -7.11
CA LYS A 108 -15.97 -12.63 -7.68
C LYS A 108 -16.67 -11.75 -6.64
N LEU A 109 -16.02 -10.66 -6.23
CA LEU A 109 -16.67 -9.70 -5.33
C LEU A 109 -17.97 -9.21 -5.98
N PRO A 110 -19.03 -9.02 -5.20
CA PRO A 110 -20.35 -8.74 -5.76
C PRO A 110 -20.41 -7.31 -6.33
N ILE A 111 -20.99 -7.20 -7.52
CA ILE A 111 -21.27 -5.93 -8.22
C ILE A 111 -22.78 -5.72 -8.23
N GLY A 112 -23.21 -4.53 -7.78
CA GLY A 112 -24.62 -4.15 -7.72
C GLY A 112 -24.97 -3.03 -8.70
N GLU A 113 -26.26 -2.73 -8.79
CA GLU A 113 -26.79 -1.61 -9.56
C GLU A 113 -27.27 -0.49 -8.63
N VAL A 114 -27.02 0.77 -9.00
CA VAL A 114 -27.46 1.94 -8.24
C VAL A 114 -29.00 2.02 -8.24
N GLY A 115 -29.60 2.27 -7.07
CA GLY A 115 -31.05 2.37 -6.91
C GLY A 115 -31.78 1.04 -6.73
N GLN A 116 -31.09 -0.09 -6.71
CA GLN A 116 -31.65 -1.38 -6.29
C GLN A 116 -31.48 -1.59 -4.78
N GLU A 117 -32.34 -2.42 -4.19
CA GLU A 117 -32.20 -2.79 -2.78
C GLU A 117 -30.97 -3.68 -2.61
N ILE A 118 -30.09 -3.29 -1.68
CA ILE A 118 -28.80 -3.94 -1.48
C ILE A 118 -28.89 -4.88 -0.27
N GLU A 119 -28.64 -6.17 -0.51
CA GLU A 119 -28.66 -7.24 0.50
C GLU A 119 -27.29 -7.46 1.17
N GLY A 120 -26.26 -6.70 0.79
CA GLY A 120 -24.92 -6.84 1.36
C GLY A 120 -23.89 -5.89 0.72
N PRO A 121 -22.64 -5.86 1.19
CA PRO A 121 -21.63 -4.96 0.65
C PRO A 121 -21.28 -5.30 -0.80
N VAL A 122 -21.44 -4.34 -1.71
CA VAL A 122 -21.22 -4.51 -3.16
C VAL A 122 -20.47 -3.33 -3.74
N PHE A 123 -19.80 -3.55 -4.87
CA PHE A 123 -19.29 -2.45 -5.69
C PHE A 123 -20.41 -1.88 -6.56
N LEU A 124 -20.55 -0.56 -6.57
CA LEU A 124 -21.53 0.15 -7.38
C LEU A 124 -20.83 1.02 -8.44
N PRO A 125 -21.48 1.22 -9.61
CA PRO A 125 -20.99 2.16 -10.61
C PRO A 125 -21.10 3.62 -10.15
N ASN A 126 -20.51 4.51 -10.94
CA ASN A 126 -20.55 5.97 -10.74
C ASN A 126 -19.91 6.46 -9.43
N TYR A 127 -18.87 5.77 -8.93
CA TYR A 127 -18.08 6.22 -7.78
C TYR A 127 -18.91 6.35 -6.49
N VAL A 128 -19.95 5.53 -6.34
CA VAL A 128 -20.84 5.53 -5.18
C VAL A 128 -20.46 4.38 -4.24
N CYS A 129 -20.31 4.66 -2.95
CA CYS A 129 -20.21 3.62 -1.92
C CYS A 129 -21.59 2.98 -1.69
N TRP A 130 -21.65 1.66 -1.49
CA TRP A 130 -22.91 0.94 -1.19
C TRP A 130 -23.62 1.48 0.06
N GLU A 131 -22.88 2.03 1.03
CA GLU A 131 -23.44 2.69 2.22
C GLU A 131 -24.30 3.92 1.88
N HIS A 132 -24.01 4.61 0.76
CA HIS A 132 -24.82 5.73 0.31
C HIS A 132 -26.24 5.32 -0.09
N GLU A 133 -26.43 4.10 -0.58
CA GLU A 133 -27.76 3.55 -0.91
C GLU A 133 -28.58 3.23 0.35
N LEU A 134 -27.90 2.96 1.46
CA LEU A 134 -28.52 2.88 2.79
C LEU A 134 -28.74 4.26 3.43
N ASP A 135 -28.42 5.34 2.71
CA ASP A 135 -28.46 6.73 3.18
C ASP A 135 -27.60 6.93 4.45
N HIS A 136 -26.50 6.18 4.53
CA HIS A 136 -25.40 6.41 5.45
C HIS A 136 -24.30 7.19 4.72
N HIS A 137 -23.78 8.23 5.36
CA HIS A 137 -22.68 9.03 4.83
C HIS A 137 -21.84 9.51 6.00
N ASP A 138 -20.60 9.04 6.06
CA ASP A 138 -19.64 9.35 7.11
C ASP A 138 -18.22 9.55 6.51
N PRO A 139 -17.21 9.88 7.32
CA PRO A 139 -15.85 10.00 6.82
C PRO A 139 -15.29 8.75 6.12
N LEU A 140 -15.74 7.53 6.47
CA LEU A 140 -15.26 6.29 5.85
C LEU A 140 -15.93 6.01 4.50
N THR A 141 -17.15 6.49 4.27
CA THR A 141 -17.78 6.45 2.94
C THR A 141 -17.05 7.40 1.98
N ASP A 142 -16.62 8.57 2.45
CA ASP A 142 -15.77 9.49 1.67
C ASP A 142 -14.44 8.84 1.27
N VAL A 143 -13.80 8.12 2.20
CA VAL A 143 -12.55 7.38 1.92
C VAL A 143 -12.74 6.34 0.80
N PHE A 144 -13.87 5.63 0.79
CA PHE A 144 -14.17 4.68 -0.27
C PHE A 144 -14.30 5.35 -1.64
N SER A 145 -15.09 6.42 -1.72
CA SER A 145 -15.26 7.20 -2.96
C SER A 145 -13.94 7.80 -3.45
N LEU A 146 -13.10 8.32 -2.55
CA LEU A 146 -11.76 8.78 -2.88
C LEU A 146 -10.89 7.65 -3.44
N GLY A 147 -11.00 6.44 -2.90
CA GLY A 147 -10.29 5.26 -3.41
C GLY A 147 -10.68 4.92 -4.85
N MET A 148 -11.98 4.99 -5.16
CA MET A 148 -12.49 4.82 -6.53
C MET A 148 -11.97 5.93 -7.47
N ILE A 149 -11.96 7.19 -7.03
CA ILE A 149 -11.40 8.29 -7.83
C ILE A 149 -9.90 8.06 -8.09
N LEU A 150 -9.13 7.68 -7.07
CA LEU A 150 -7.71 7.39 -7.20
C LEU A 150 -7.44 6.21 -8.15
N ALA A 151 -8.25 5.15 -8.07
CA ALA A 151 -8.17 4.00 -8.96
C ALA A 151 -8.45 4.37 -10.42
N SER A 152 -9.46 5.21 -10.65
CA SER A 152 -9.79 5.74 -11.97
C SER A 152 -8.61 6.51 -12.57
N LEU A 153 -8.02 7.43 -11.81
CA LEU A 153 -6.88 8.23 -12.28
C LEU A 153 -5.62 7.38 -12.50
N ALA A 154 -5.32 6.45 -11.59
CA ALA A 154 -4.07 5.68 -11.61
C ALA A 154 -4.07 4.51 -12.61
N CYS A 155 -5.23 3.88 -12.83
CA CYS A 155 -5.40 2.73 -13.71
C CYS A 155 -6.12 3.08 -15.02
N GLY A 156 -6.54 4.34 -15.19
CA GLY A 156 -7.24 4.81 -16.39
C GLY A 156 -8.64 4.20 -16.55
N LEU A 157 -9.31 3.88 -15.45
CA LEU A 157 -10.62 3.24 -15.44
C LEU A 157 -11.72 4.29 -15.36
N ASP A 158 -12.84 4.07 -16.03
CA ASP A 158 -14.04 4.84 -15.83
C ASP A 158 -15.14 3.98 -15.17
N PHE A 159 -15.38 4.19 -13.88
CA PHE A 159 -16.40 3.44 -13.14
C PHE A 159 -17.85 3.81 -13.47
N SER A 160 -18.08 4.77 -14.36
CA SER A 160 -19.39 4.92 -15.01
C SER A 160 -19.63 3.85 -16.07
N ASN A 161 -18.58 3.21 -16.60
CA ASN A 161 -18.67 2.05 -17.48
C ASN A 161 -18.65 0.75 -16.66
N PRO A 162 -19.69 -0.12 -16.75
CA PRO A 162 -19.74 -1.37 -15.98
C PRO A 162 -18.58 -2.32 -16.30
N ALA A 163 -18.08 -2.35 -17.54
CA ALA A 163 -16.97 -3.23 -17.91
C ALA A 163 -15.65 -2.86 -17.21
N ASP A 164 -15.42 -1.56 -16.97
CA ASP A 164 -14.25 -1.08 -16.24
C ASP A 164 -14.36 -1.38 -14.74
N LEU A 165 -15.57 -1.33 -14.19
CA LEU A 165 -15.85 -1.73 -12.81
C LEU A 165 -15.62 -3.24 -12.61
N GLU A 166 -16.12 -4.07 -13.54
CA GLU A 166 -15.90 -5.52 -13.53
C GLU A 166 -14.41 -5.86 -13.58
N ALA A 167 -13.67 -5.23 -14.51
CA ALA A 167 -12.23 -5.45 -14.64
C ALA A 167 -11.46 -5.06 -13.37
N PHE A 168 -11.85 -3.96 -12.71
CA PHE A 168 -11.26 -3.53 -11.44
C PHE A 168 -11.52 -4.52 -10.32
N VAL A 169 -12.76 -4.97 -10.19
CA VAL A 169 -13.17 -5.91 -9.14
C VAL A 169 -12.43 -7.24 -9.30
N GLU A 170 -12.33 -7.76 -10.52
CA GLU A 170 -11.59 -8.99 -10.82
C GLU A 170 -10.10 -8.89 -10.50
N HIS A 171 -9.50 -7.71 -10.73
CA HIS A 171 -8.07 -7.48 -10.52
C HIS A 171 -7.74 -6.70 -9.25
N ARG A 172 -8.66 -6.58 -8.30
CA ARG A 172 -8.50 -5.74 -7.10
C ARG A 172 -7.29 -6.15 -6.25
N ASP A 173 -7.03 -7.44 -6.16
CA ASP A 173 -5.88 -8.00 -5.43
C ASP A 173 -4.56 -7.81 -6.18
N ASN A 174 -4.63 -7.62 -7.50
CA ASN A 174 -3.46 -7.41 -8.34
C ASN A 174 -3.69 -6.35 -9.42
N LEU A 175 -3.78 -5.09 -8.99
CA LEU A 175 -3.92 -3.93 -9.88
C LEU A 175 -2.76 -3.79 -10.89
N PHE A 176 -1.60 -4.40 -10.62
CA PHE A 176 -0.48 -4.39 -11.56
C PHE A 176 -0.75 -5.24 -12.79
N ALA A 177 -1.56 -6.30 -12.68
CA ALA A 177 -1.96 -7.12 -13.81
C ALA A 177 -2.86 -6.31 -14.76
N LEU A 178 -3.88 -5.64 -14.20
CA LEU A 178 -4.79 -4.76 -14.96
C LEU A 178 -4.03 -3.63 -15.69
N ASN A 179 -3.07 -2.98 -15.03
CA ASN A 179 -2.24 -1.98 -15.69
C ASN A 179 -1.35 -2.59 -16.79
N ALA A 180 -0.80 -3.79 -16.56
CA ALA A 180 0.04 -4.46 -17.56
C ALA A 180 -0.74 -4.89 -18.82
N GLU A 181 -2.01 -5.26 -18.69
CA GLU A 181 -2.90 -5.56 -19.82
C GLU A 181 -3.17 -4.30 -20.65
N ARG A 182 -3.42 -3.17 -19.99
CA ARG A 182 -3.64 -1.88 -20.67
C ARG A 182 -2.38 -1.28 -21.29
N MET A 183 -1.19 -1.69 -20.82
CA MET A 183 0.10 -1.31 -21.40
C MET A 183 0.44 -1.98 -22.74
N THR A 184 -0.31 -3.00 -23.21
CA THR A 184 0.08 -3.70 -24.44
C THR A 184 -0.08 -2.79 -25.66
N PRO A 185 0.97 -2.60 -26.48
CA PRO A 185 0.84 -1.84 -27.71
C PRO A 185 -0.10 -2.57 -28.65
N THR A 186 -1.09 -1.86 -29.18
CA THR A 186 -1.85 -2.30 -30.35
C THR A 186 -0.85 -2.72 -31.43
N THR A 187 -0.95 -3.96 -31.89
CA THR A 187 -0.08 -4.58 -32.92
C THR A 187 -0.24 -3.96 -34.30
N ASP A 188 -1.07 -2.93 -34.43
CA ASP A 188 -1.32 -2.23 -35.66
C ASP A 188 -0.26 -1.14 -35.77
N GLY A 189 0.63 -1.25 -36.77
CA GLY A 189 1.80 -0.38 -36.98
C GLY A 189 1.53 1.13 -37.17
N SER A 190 0.35 1.63 -36.80
CA SER A 190 0.11 3.03 -36.46
C SER A 190 0.73 3.32 -35.09
N GLY A 191 1.91 3.96 -35.10
CA GLY A 191 2.70 4.29 -33.90
C GLY A 191 2.02 5.26 -32.92
N GLY A 192 0.95 4.82 -32.27
CA GLY A 192 0.16 5.55 -31.29
C GLY A 192 -0.36 4.64 -30.18
N GLY A 193 0.39 3.61 -29.78
CA GLY A 193 0.05 2.82 -28.60
C GLY A 193 0.20 3.67 -27.34
N THR A 194 -0.90 3.94 -26.64
CA THR A 194 -0.94 4.68 -25.38
C THR A 194 -0.12 3.93 -24.33
N LYS A 195 1.12 4.35 -24.10
CA LYS A 195 1.99 3.75 -23.09
C LYS A 195 1.54 4.24 -21.71
N TRP A 196 0.65 3.49 -21.07
CA TRP A 196 0.25 3.75 -19.70
C TRP A 196 1.47 3.72 -18.76
N PRO A 197 1.60 4.67 -17.83
CA PRO A 197 2.68 4.67 -16.86
C PRO A 197 2.59 3.51 -15.87
N GLN A 198 3.73 3.03 -15.38
CA GLN A 198 3.76 1.95 -14.40
C GLN A 198 3.14 2.41 -13.08
N LEU A 199 2.17 1.66 -12.57
CA LEU A 199 1.52 1.93 -11.29
C LEU A 199 2.53 1.81 -10.15
N HIS A 200 2.62 2.86 -9.32
CA HIS A 200 3.48 2.85 -8.16
C HIS A 200 2.88 1.99 -7.03
N PRO A 201 3.64 1.12 -6.36
CA PRO A 201 3.07 0.21 -5.36
C PRO A 201 2.40 0.89 -4.16
N VAL A 202 2.88 2.08 -3.75
CA VAL A 202 2.24 2.87 -2.68
C VAL A 202 0.83 3.29 -3.08
N VAL A 203 0.63 3.66 -4.36
CA VAL A 203 -0.68 4.05 -4.90
C VAL A 203 -1.59 2.82 -5.02
N ALA A 204 -1.06 1.69 -5.51
CA ALA A 204 -1.80 0.43 -5.54
C ALA A 204 -2.30 0.02 -4.15
N ARG A 205 -1.43 0.10 -3.13
CA ARG A 205 -1.80 -0.16 -1.73
C ARG A 205 -2.86 0.80 -1.22
N ALA A 206 -2.72 2.10 -1.52
CA ALA A 206 -3.70 3.10 -1.12
C ALA A 206 -5.07 2.79 -1.73
N ILE A 207 -5.13 2.53 -3.04
CA ILE A 207 -6.36 2.15 -3.74
C ILE A 207 -7.00 0.94 -3.06
N HIS A 208 -6.24 -0.16 -2.91
CA HIS A 208 -6.75 -1.39 -2.31
C HIS A 208 -7.34 -1.11 -0.92
N ARG A 209 -6.58 -0.49 0.00
CA ARG A 209 -7.09 -0.23 1.37
C ARG A 209 -8.24 0.77 1.42
N MET A 210 -8.34 1.70 0.48
CA MET A 210 -9.45 2.67 0.46
C MET A 210 -10.74 2.05 -0.06
N THR A 211 -10.65 1.14 -1.03
CA THR A 211 -11.80 0.50 -1.68
C THR A 211 -12.21 -0.82 -1.02
N GLU A 212 -11.85 -1.04 0.24
CA GLU A 212 -12.33 -2.20 1.00
C GLU A 212 -13.84 -2.12 1.25
N LEU A 213 -14.55 -3.24 1.06
CA LEU A 213 -15.99 -3.29 1.32
C LEU A 213 -16.28 -3.31 2.83
N ASP A 214 -15.46 -3.99 3.64
CA ASP A 214 -15.55 -3.90 5.09
C ASP A 214 -14.98 -2.56 5.60
N ARG A 215 -15.77 -1.86 6.40
CA ARG A 215 -15.41 -0.62 7.08
C ARG A 215 -14.23 -0.77 8.04
N ALA A 216 -14.01 -1.95 8.61
CA ALA A 216 -12.90 -2.20 9.54
C ALA A 216 -11.54 -2.26 8.84
N GLU A 217 -11.51 -2.81 7.61
CA GLU A 217 -10.29 -2.95 6.82
C GLU A 217 -9.96 -1.67 6.03
N ARG A 218 -10.93 -0.77 5.87
CA ARG A 218 -10.72 0.55 5.27
C ARG A 218 -9.72 1.41 6.03
N VAL A 219 -9.10 2.33 5.30
CA VAL A 219 -8.21 3.36 5.88
C VAL A 219 -8.99 4.21 6.89
N GLN A 220 -8.63 4.08 8.17
CA GLN A 220 -9.24 4.84 9.28
C GLN A 220 -8.68 6.26 9.42
N ASP A 221 -7.41 6.46 9.05
CA ASP A 221 -6.72 7.76 9.15
C ASP A 221 -6.26 8.25 7.79
N LEU A 222 -7.07 9.14 7.21
CA LEU A 222 -6.80 9.77 5.91
C LEU A 222 -5.58 10.70 5.96
N THR A 223 -5.24 11.29 7.12
CA THR A 223 -4.08 12.18 7.27
C THR A 223 -2.77 11.39 7.17
N THR A 224 -2.72 10.22 7.81
CA THR A 224 -1.57 9.31 7.69
C THR A 224 -1.41 8.82 6.25
N LEU A 225 -2.51 8.50 5.57
CA LEU A 225 -2.47 8.12 4.15
C LEU A 225 -1.96 9.27 3.26
N LEU A 226 -2.48 10.49 3.46
CA LEU A 226 -2.05 11.69 2.73
C LEU A 226 -0.52 11.87 2.84
N ASN A 227 0.01 11.82 4.07
CA ASN A 227 1.45 11.92 4.30
C ASN A 227 2.25 10.81 3.59
N SER A 228 1.71 9.58 3.52
CA SER A 228 2.33 8.47 2.78
C SER A 228 2.32 8.70 1.27
N LEU A 229 1.27 9.31 0.72
CA LEU A 229 1.14 9.60 -0.71
C LEU A 229 2.03 10.79 -1.11
N GLU A 230 2.11 11.84 -0.30
CA GLU A 230 3.04 12.96 -0.54
C GLU A 230 4.51 12.49 -0.54
N ASN A 231 4.83 11.52 0.32
CA ASN A 231 6.16 10.95 0.46
C ASN A 231 6.31 9.59 -0.25
N PHE A 232 5.51 9.32 -1.29
CA PHE A 232 5.43 7.99 -1.92
C PHE A 232 6.80 7.44 -2.39
N ARG A 233 7.73 8.31 -2.78
CA ARG A 233 9.09 7.92 -3.19
C ARG A 233 9.92 7.30 -2.07
N TYR A 234 9.60 7.64 -0.81
CA TYR A 234 10.29 7.15 0.39
C TYR A 234 9.45 6.14 1.18
N ALA A 235 8.15 6.05 0.91
CA ALA A 235 7.25 5.19 1.63
C ALA A 235 7.61 3.71 1.40
N GLU A 236 7.67 2.97 2.51
CA GLU A 236 7.80 1.51 2.47
C GLU A 236 6.48 0.90 2.02
N VAL A 237 6.59 -0.20 1.28
CA VAL A 237 5.46 -0.94 0.74
C VAL A 237 5.52 -2.35 1.29
N ASP A 238 4.36 -2.88 1.63
CA ASP A 238 4.22 -4.25 2.11
C ASP A 238 4.76 -5.21 1.04
N PHE A 239 5.36 -6.31 1.50
CA PHE A 239 6.04 -7.24 0.60
C PHE A 239 5.07 -7.89 -0.41
N GLU A 240 3.80 -8.03 -0.04
CA GLU A 240 2.73 -8.59 -0.87
C GLU A 240 2.49 -7.79 -2.15
N PHE A 241 2.40 -6.46 -2.07
CA PHE A 241 2.26 -5.60 -3.27
C PHE A 241 3.49 -5.70 -4.18
N ASP A 242 4.66 -5.91 -3.61
CA ASP A 242 5.89 -6.10 -4.36
C ASP A 242 5.95 -7.45 -5.08
N LEU A 243 5.34 -8.48 -4.49
CA LEU A 243 5.16 -9.80 -5.10
C LEU A 243 4.07 -9.78 -6.19
N ALA A 244 2.98 -9.04 -5.98
CA ALA A 244 1.89 -8.89 -6.93
C ALA A 244 2.36 -8.32 -8.28
N GLN A 245 3.40 -7.48 -8.27
CA GLN A 245 4.05 -6.99 -9.51
C GLN A 245 4.70 -8.09 -10.36
N VAL A 246 5.04 -9.24 -9.77
CA VAL A 246 5.76 -10.30 -10.48
C VAL A 246 4.77 -11.17 -11.23
N LYS A 247 4.88 -11.19 -12.57
CA LYS A 247 4.09 -12.07 -13.44
C LYS A 247 4.21 -13.53 -12.97
N GLY A 248 3.06 -14.19 -12.79
CA GLY A 248 3.00 -15.59 -12.40
C GLY A 248 3.02 -15.87 -10.90
N PHE A 249 3.08 -14.86 -10.01
CA PHE A 249 2.97 -15.10 -8.56
C PHE A 249 1.64 -15.76 -8.16
N GLY A 250 0.56 -15.48 -8.90
CA GLY A 250 -0.75 -16.12 -8.73
C GLY A 250 -0.82 -17.58 -9.20
N SER A 251 0.17 -18.09 -9.93
CA SER A 251 0.13 -19.47 -10.48
C SER A 251 0.35 -20.54 -9.40
N GLU A 252 -0.32 -21.68 -9.52
CA GLU A 252 -0.50 -22.69 -8.45
C GLU A 252 0.79 -23.39 -7.97
N ASP A 253 1.90 -23.30 -8.70
CA ASP A 253 3.13 -24.04 -8.37
C ASP A 253 3.88 -23.43 -7.17
N LEU A 254 3.80 -24.10 -6.03
CA LEU A 254 4.44 -23.70 -4.75
C LEU A 254 5.96 -23.57 -4.85
N VAL A 255 6.62 -24.38 -5.68
CA VAL A 255 8.09 -24.33 -5.86
C VAL A 255 8.47 -23.04 -6.58
N SER A 256 7.73 -22.70 -7.64
CA SER A 256 7.87 -21.46 -8.37
C SER A 256 7.58 -20.23 -7.48
N LYS A 257 6.55 -20.28 -6.62
CA LYS A 257 6.27 -19.19 -5.65
C LYS A 257 7.44 -18.94 -4.69
N ARG A 258 8.02 -19.99 -4.09
CA ARG A 258 9.17 -19.84 -3.17
C ARG A 258 10.38 -19.23 -3.86
N GLN A 259 10.67 -19.63 -5.10
CA GLN A 259 11.76 -19.07 -5.89
C GLN A 259 11.51 -17.59 -6.22
N ILE A 260 10.28 -17.23 -6.62
CA ILE A 260 9.89 -15.83 -6.88
C ILE A 260 10.04 -14.98 -5.62
N VAL A 261 9.55 -15.47 -4.47
CA VAL A 261 9.67 -14.79 -3.18
C VAL A 261 11.13 -14.56 -2.82
N MET A 262 11.97 -15.61 -2.89
CA MET A 262 13.38 -15.51 -2.58
C MET A 262 14.11 -14.54 -3.51
N ALA A 263 13.83 -14.58 -4.82
CA ALA A 263 14.41 -13.65 -5.79
C ALA A 263 13.99 -12.20 -5.51
N LYS A 264 12.74 -11.96 -5.11
CA LYS A 264 12.25 -10.61 -4.77
C LYS A 264 12.84 -10.11 -3.45
N LEU A 265 12.98 -10.96 -2.43
CA LEU A 265 13.68 -10.63 -1.19
C LEU A 265 15.14 -10.26 -1.46
N GLN A 266 15.84 -11.02 -2.31
CA GLN A 266 17.18 -10.68 -2.75
C GLN A 266 17.20 -9.33 -3.47
N LYS A 267 16.30 -9.07 -4.42
CA LYS A 267 16.20 -7.77 -5.11
C LYS A 267 15.95 -6.62 -4.15
N ARG A 268 15.07 -6.78 -3.15
CA ARG A 268 14.83 -5.78 -2.10
C ARG A 268 16.11 -5.50 -1.31
N LEU A 269 16.88 -6.52 -0.95
CA LEU A 269 18.14 -6.36 -0.23
C LEU A 269 19.12 -5.48 -1.03
N PHE A 270 19.14 -5.63 -2.36
CA PHE A 270 19.99 -4.84 -3.27
C PHE A 270 19.31 -3.59 -3.86
N GLU A 271 18.13 -3.21 -3.39
CA GLU A 271 17.44 -2.04 -3.95
C GLU A 271 18.10 -0.76 -3.44
N ILE A 272 18.80 -0.03 -4.31
CA ILE A 272 19.54 1.21 -3.97
C ILE A 272 18.59 2.40 -3.69
N SER A 273 17.30 2.23 -3.96
CA SER A 273 16.29 3.26 -3.68
C SER A 273 16.26 3.64 -2.20
N ARG A 274 15.88 4.89 -1.92
CA ARG A 274 15.68 5.40 -0.55
C ARG A 274 14.59 4.65 0.25
N ARG A 275 13.81 3.78 -0.41
CA ARG A 275 12.86 2.86 0.24
C ARG A 275 13.54 1.74 1.02
N ASN A 276 14.75 1.35 0.62
CA ASN A 276 15.48 0.30 1.31
C ASN A 276 16.13 0.88 2.58
N ARG A 277 15.47 0.69 3.73
CA ARG A 277 16.00 1.11 5.03
C ARG A 277 17.21 0.33 5.50
N LEU A 278 17.56 -0.82 4.89
CA LEU A 278 18.80 -1.52 5.20
C LEU A 278 20.02 -0.77 4.62
N LEU A 279 19.86 -0.16 3.44
CA LEU A 279 20.92 0.65 2.81
C LEU A 279 20.84 2.13 3.25
N ASN A 280 19.63 2.69 3.28
CA ASN A 280 19.37 4.07 3.69
C ASN A 280 18.90 4.11 5.15
N PHE A 281 19.69 3.48 6.02
CA PHE A 281 19.39 3.35 7.43
C PHE A 281 19.46 4.72 8.13
N ARG A 282 18.48 4.99 9.00
CA ARG A 282 18.51 6.13 9.92
C ARG A 282 18.57 5.59 11.34
N GLU A 283 19.55 6.05 12.11
CA GLU A 283 19.69 5.68 13.51
C GLU A 283 18.42 6.08 14.29
N THR A 284 17.86 5.15 15.05
CA THR A 284 16.75 5.39 15.96
C THR A 284 17.12 4.90 17.35
N MET A 285 16.33 5.25 18.37
CA MET A 285 16.59 4.76 19.74
C MET A 285 16.43 3.24 19.90
N GLN A 286 16.00 2.51 18.86
CA GLN A 286 15.83 1.06 18.85
C GLN A 286 16.88 0.34 17.99
N ASN A 287 17.58 1.06 17.10
CA ASN A 287 18.50 0.48 16.14
C ASN A 287 19.83 1.25 16.13
N VAL A 288 20.96 0.55 16.10
CA VAL A 288 22.30 1.15 16.11
C VAL A 288 23.07 0.69 14.88
N ASP A 289 23.67 1.63 14.14
CA ASP A 289 24.67 1.30 13.13
C ASP A 289 26.03 1.12 13.79
N LEU A 290 26.48 -0.13 13.89
CA LEU A 290 27.77 -0.47 14.49
C LEU A 290 28.95 0.03 13.65
N THR A 291 28.77 0.19 12.34
CA THR A 291 29.78 0.74 11.44
C THR A 291 29.97 2.21 11.73
N LEU A 292 28.89 2.98 11.80
CA LEU A 292 28.95 4.40 12.15
C LEU A 292 29.48 4.62 13.58
N ALA A 293 29.01 3.82 14.53
CA ALA A 293 29.45 3.88 15.92
C ALA A 293 30.94 3.50 16.13
N SER A 294 31.57 2.84 15.15
CA SER A 294 33.00 2.51 15.17
C SER A 294 33.89 3.62 14.62
N VAL A 295 33.32 4.63 13.94
CA VAL A 295 34.08 5.75 13.35
C VAL A 295 34.61 6.66 14.48
N PRO A 296 35.94 6.84 14.61
CA PRO A 296 36.48 7.77 15.58
C PRO A 296 36.19 9.22 15.14
N LEU A 297 35.51 9.98 16.00
CA LEU A 297 35.11 11.37 15.73
C LEU A 297 36.30 12.33 15.84
N THR A 298 37.34 11.92 16.56
CA THR A 298 38.54 12.75 16.82
C THR A 298 39.63 12.59 15.76
N HIS A 299 39.54 11.57 14.88
CA HIS A 299 40.55 11.30 13.86
C HIS A 299 40.23 11.98 12.52
N ASP A 300 41.29 12.36 11.80
CA ASP A 300 41.20 12.81 10.42
C ASP A 300 40.72 11.66 9.52
N VAL A 301 39.68 11.93 8.71
CA VAL A 301 39.02 10.96 7.82
C VAL A 301 40.02 10.22 6.93
N SER A 302 41.10 10.91 6.50
CA SER A 302 42.15 10.35 5.64
C SER A 302 43.00 9.25 6.32
N LYS A 303 42.98 9.16 7.65
CA LYS A 303 43.81 8.23 8.45
C LYS A 303 43.02 7.05 9.01
N ILE A 304 41.71 7.04 8.83
CA ILE A 304 40.84 5.95 9.31
C ILE A 304 41.11 4.71 8.46
N ARG A 305 41.57 3.63 9.09
CA ARG A 305 41.81 2.36 8.40
C ARG A 305 40.54 1.51 8.45
N ALA A 306 40.20 0.85 7.34
CA ALA A 306 39.05 -0.06 7.28
C ALA A 306 39.05 -1.11 8.41
N LYS A 307 40.23 -1.63 8.80
CA LYS A 307 40.40 -2.59 9.91
C LYS A 307 40.02 -2.06 11.30
N GLN A 308 39.86 -0.75 11.46
CA GLN A 308 39.43 -0.11 12.71
C GLN A 308 37.92 0.06 12.76
N LEU A 309 37.25 -0.02 11.62
CA LEU A 309 35.81 0.08 11.52
C LEU A 309 35.17 -1.29 11.74
N PHE A 310 33.93 -1.27 12.21
CA PHE A 310 33.10 -2.47 12.34
C PHE A 310 32.50 -2.83 10.98
N THR A 311 33.34 -3.31 10.05
CA THR A 311 32.92 -3.78 8.73
C THR A 311 32.85 -5.30 8.67
N SER A 312 32.06 -5.84 7.73
CA SER A 312 31.94 -7.28 7.50
C SER A 312 33.23 -7.88 6.90
N ASP A 313 34.25 -8.04 7.76
CA ASP A 313 35.51 -8.68 7.44
C ASP A 313 35.46 -10.19 7.77
N ASP A 314 36.30 -11.01 7.12
CA ASP A 314 36.43 -12.46 7.37
C ASP A 314 36.58 -12.83 8.86
N ARG A 315 37.19 -11.93 9.66
CA ARG A 315 37.35 -12.13 11.11
C ARG A 315 36.03 -11.98 11.85
N LEU A 316 35.26 -10.97 11.50
CA LEU A 316 33.99 -10.65 12.15
C LEU A 316 32.94 -11.69 11.76
N GLN A 317 32.93 -12.13 10.50
CA GLN A 317 32.10 -13.24 10.04
C GLN A 317 32.39 -14.53 10.80
N LYS A 318 33.67 -14.89 10.99
CA LYS A 318 34.05 -16.06 11.81
C LYS A 318 33.60 -15.94 13.27
N LEU A 319 33.63 -14.73 13.83
CA LEU A 319 33.15 -14.49 15.20
C LEU A 319 31.62 -14.62 15.29
N ILE A 320 30.87 -14.06 14.34
CA ILE A 320 29.40 -14.19 14.29
C ILE A 320 29.00 -15.67 14.12
N VAL A 321 29.61 -16.38 13.16
CA VAL A 321 29.33 -17.80 12.90
C VAL A 321 29.72 -18.69 14.09
N SER A 322 30.68 -18.27 14.91
CA SER A 322 31.07 -19.04 16.10
C SER A 322 30.02 -19.01 17.22
N GLU A 323 29.02 -18.12 17.15
CA GLU A 323 27.96 -17.91 18.15
C GLU A 323 28.48 -17.64 19.58
N LYS A 324 29.76 -17.31 19.72
CA LYS A 324 30.39 -17.03 21.01
C LYS A 324 30.22 -15.56 21.40
N PRO A 325 30.02 -15.27 22.69
CA PRO A 325 30.01 -13.90 23.16
C PRO A 325 31.38 -13.25 22.91
N PHE A 326 31.37 -12.08 22.27
CA PHE A 326 32.58 -11.27 22.05
C PHE A 326 32.33 -9.83 22.53
N SER A 327 33.41 -9.17 22.95
CA SER A 327 33.33 -7.84 23.56
C SER A 327 33.28 -6.73 22.50
N LEU A 328 32.18 -5.97 22.50
CA LEU A 328 32.00 -4.79 21.64
C LEU A 328 32.96 -3.64 21.98
N ASN A 329 33.45 -3.54 23.23
CA ASN A 329 34.45 -2.54 23.64
C ASN A 329 35.75 -2.59 22.82
N ARG A 330 36.05 -3.72 22.19
CA ARG A 330 37.24 -3.88 21.35
C ARG A 330 37.09 -3.18 19.99
N HIS A 331 35.86 -2.96 19.55
CA HIS A 331 35.55 -2.46 18.21
C HIS A 331 34.81 -1.11 18.21
N LEU A 332 34.17 -0.75 19.32
CA LEU A 332 33.42 0.50 19.46
C LEU A 332 34.11 1.41 20.48
N ASN A 333 34.22 2.70 20.13
CA ASN A 333 34.79 3.70 21.03
C ASN A 333 33.69 4.38 21.86
N PHE A 334 33.36 3.77 23.00
CA PHE A 334 32.36 4.29 23.95
C PHE A 334 32.72 5.63 24.58
N SER A 335 33.98 6.08 24.51
CA SER A 335 34.36 7.40 25.03
C SER A 335 33.99 8.54 24.08
N GLU A 336 33.92 8.26 22.77
CA GLU A 336 33.54 9.24 21.76
C GLU A 336 32.05 9.14 21.41
N ALA A 337 31.52 7.93 21.29
CA ALA A 337 30.10 7.68 21.03
C ALA A 337 29.27 7.66 22.34
N LEU A 338 29.12 8.82 22.99
CA LEU A 338 28.43 8.96 24.29
C LEU A 338 26.96 8.50 24.29
N TYR A 339 26.32 8.47 23.12
CA TYR A 339 24.93 8.01 22.94
C TYR A 339 24.80 6.47 22.98
N LEU A 340 25.87 5.75 22.63
CA LEU A 340 25.88 4.31 22.40
C LEU A 340 25.53 3.48 23.65
N PRO A 341 26.04 3.78 24.88
CA PRO A 341 25.67 3.03 26.07
C PRO A 341 24.16 3.07 26.36
N VAL A 342 23.54 4.25 26.19
CA VAL A 342 22.12 4.45 26.49
C VAL A 342 21.23 3.63 25.55
N ILE A 343 21.58 3.59 24.25
CA ILE A 343 20.82 2.83 23.26
C ILE A 343 21.03 1.32 23.47
N LEU A 344 22.26 0.85 23.67
CA LEU A 344 22.52 -0.57 23.92
C LEU A 344 21.85 -1.08 25.21
N ASP A 345 21.81 -0.27 26.27
CA ASP A 345 21.10 -0.61 27.50
C ASP A 345 19.58 -0.71 27.28
N ARG A 346 19.02 0.16 26.45
CA ARG A 346 17.60 0.10 26.07
C ARG A 346 17.31 -1.16 25.27
N ILE A 347 18.06 -1.42 24.20
CA ILE A 347 17.92 -2.64 23.38
C ILE A 347 18.01 -3.89 24.27
N ARG A 348 18.96 -3.93 25.20
CA ARG A 348 19.10 -5.04 26.14
C ARG A 348 17.89 -5.21 27.07
N LYS A 349 17.29 -4.11 27.53
CA LYS A 349 16.09 -4.15 28.37
C LYS A 349 14.88 -4.66 27.57
N ASP A 350 14.71 -4.17 26.35
CA ASP A 350 13.60 -4.58 25.47
C ASP A 350 13.70 -6.07 25.14
N VAL A 351 14.89 -6.56 24.78
CA VAL A 351 15.13 -7.99 24.52
C VAL A 351 14.82 -8.86 25.74
N ARG A 352 15.21 -8.43 26.95
CA ARG A 352 14.89 -9.17 28.19
C ARG A 352 13.39 -9.19 28.48
N ARG A 353 12.69 -8.11 28.17
CA ARG A 353 11.22 -8.06 28.29
C ARG A 353 10.60 -9.02 27.28
N ASP A 354 11.04 -9.00 26.03
CA ASP A 354 10.51 -9.87 24.98
C ASP A 354 10.77 -11.36 25.27
N GLU A 355 11.95 -11.70 25.80
CA GLU A 355 12.26 -13.05 26.29
C GLU A 355 11.35 -13.48 27.44
N ALA A 356 11.01 -12.56 28.35
CA ALA A 356 10.14 -12.84 29.49
C ALA A 356 8.65 -12.96 29.12
N GLU A 357 8.19 -12.14 28.17
CA GLU A 357 6.79 -12.10 27.73
C GLU A 357 6.47 -13.16 26.67
N TYR A 358 7.39 -13.37 25.71
CA TYR A 358 7.16 -14.21 24.53
C TYR A 358 8.03 -15.46 24.47
N GLY A 359 9.04 -15.59 25.35
CA GLY A 359 9.92 -16.77 25.42
C GLY A 359 11.05 -16.81 24.38
N PHE A 360 11.24 -15.75 23.58
CA PHE A 360 12.33 -15.65 22.60
C PHE A 360 12.81 -14.21 22.41
N SER A 361 14.08 -14.06 22.02
CA SER A 361 14.67 -12.76 21.68
C SER A 361 14.33 -12.36 20.25
N GLN A 362 13.86 -11.13 20.07
CA GLN A 362 13.64 -10.53 18.75
C GLN A 362 14.86 -9.77 18.22
N LEU A 363 16.00 -9.82 18.93
CA LEU A 363 17.21 -9.14 18.52
C LEU A 363 17.73 -9.70 17.20
N ARG A 364 17.89 -8.83 16.20
CA ARG A 364 18.43 -9.20 14.88
C ARG A 364 19.71 -8.43 14.62
N LEU A 365 20.77 -9.13 14.21
CA LEU A 365 21.95 -8.53 13.63
C LEU A 365 21.83 -8.62 12.11
N VAL A 366 21.84 -7.48 11.43
CA VAL A 366 21.74 -7.43 9.96
C VAL A 366 23.07 -6.95 9.40
N THR A 367 23.67 -7.74 8.52
CA THR A 367 24.85 -7.33 7.74
C THR A 367 24.37 -6.64 6.46
N CYS A 368 24.50 -5.33 6.41
CA CYS A 368 24.23 -4.55 5.19
C CYS A 368 25.52 -4.36 4.39
N PHE A 369 25.43 -4.44 3.07
CA PHE A 369 26.52 -4.04 2.17
C PHE A 369 26.40 -2.54 1.90
N LEU A 370 27.52 -1.81 2.01
CA LEU A 370 27.63 -0.43 1.56
C LEU A 370 27.92 -0.36 0.07
#